data_AF-A0AA87F7Q9-F1
#
_entry.id   AF-A0AA87F7Q9-F1
#
_cell.length_a   1.000
_cell.length_b   1.000
_cell.length_c   1.000
_cell.angle_alpha   90.00
_cell.angle_beta   90.00
_cell.angle_gamma   90.00
#
_symmetry.space_group_name_H-M   'P 1'
#
loop_
_entity.id
_entity.type
_entity.pdbx_description
1 polymer ?
#
loop_
_entity_poly.entity_id
_entity_poly.type
_entity_poly.pdbx_seq_one_letter_code
_entity_poly.pdbx_strand_id
1 'polypeptide(L)'
;MKKLLTLILMSVTVFFLVACGAKNDNGTYTYSREKDGTTYTVIIKIENNTGTLTFEEKGEDGQTQSEEQGLTVDQERKTLTAENDNSTVDYEIVDGVLTLDTLDSTLANAEFTKE
;
A
#
# COMPACT_ATOMS: atom_id res chain seq x y z
N MET A 1 60.94 -24.88 2.21
CA MET A 1 60.09 -24.97 1.01
C MET A 1 59.05 -26.05 1.21
N LYS A 2 57.79 -25.74 0.85
CA LYS A 2 56.64 -26.65 0.62
C LYS A 2 55.90 -27.13 1.87
N LYS A 3 54.57 -27.07 1.99
CA LYS A 3 53.50 -26.32 1.31
C LYS A 3 52.35 -26.28 2.32
N LEU A 4 51.70 -25.13 2.40
CA LEU A 4 50.44 -24.86 3.10
C LEU A 4 49.32 -25.79 2.59
N LEU A 5 48.47 -26.30 3.48
CA LEU A 5 47.10 -26.69 3.10
C LEU A 5 46.17 -26.55 4.30
N THR A 6 45.57 -25.36 4.33
CA THR A 6 44.52 -24.86 5.20
C THR A 6 43.30 -25.80 5.20
N LEU A 7 42.88 -26.28 6.37
CA LEU A 7 41.65 -27.02 6.53
C LEU A 7 40.49 -26.03 6.67
N ILE A 8 39.56 -26.10 5.72
CA ILE A 8 38.45 -25.16 5.51
C ILE A 8 37.39 -25.35 6.61
N LEU A 9 37.08 -24.26 7.30
CA LEU A 9 35.95 -24.09 8.21
C LEU A 9 34.64 -24.19 7.40
N MET A 10 33.87 -25.26 7.57
CA MET A 10 32.50 -25.33 7.06
C MET A 10 31.58 -24.49 7.95
N SER A 11 31.50 -23.18 7.68
CA SER A 11 30.32 -22.40 8.03
C SER A 11 29.33 -22.52 6.88
N VAL A 12 28.44 -23.52 6.94
CA VAL A 12 27.23 -23.51 6.11
C VAL A 12 26.25 -22.55 6.77
N THR A 13 26.56 -21.25 6.68
CA THR A 13 25.55 -20.21 6.86
C THR A 13 24.69 -20.29 5.61
N VAL A 14 23.52 -20.90 5.74
CA VAL A 14 22.48 -20.84 4.72
C VAL A 14 22.17 -19.37 4.53
N PHE A 15 22.67 -18.80 3.44
CA PHE A 15 22.13 -17.56 2.91
C PHE A 15 20.69 -17.90 2.51
N PHE A 16 19.72 -17.60 3.37
CA PHE A 16 18.38 -17.28 2.91
C PHE A 16 18.53 -16.01 2.06
N LEU A 17 18.86 -16.21 0.78
CA LEU A 17 18.60 -15.23 -0.25
C LEU A 17 17.07 -15.18 -0.37
N VAL A 18 16.42 -14.50 0.59
CA VAL A 18 15.14 -13.87 0.27
C VAL A 18 15.52 -12.89 -0.82
N ALA A 19 15.24 -13.26 -2.06
CA ALA A 19 15.20 -12.32 -3.15
C ALA A 19 14.06 -11.35 -2.84
N CYS A 20 14.30 -10.41 -1.94
CA CYS A 20 13.62 -9.12 -1.93
C CYS A 20 14.08 -8.44 -3.22
N GLY A 21 13.49 -8.83 -4.36
CA GLY A 21 13.26 -7.84 -5.39
C GLY A 21 12.58 -6.68 -4.68
N ALA A 22 13.14 -5.48 -4.78
CA ALA A 22 12.69 -4.31 -4.02
C ALA A 22 11.15 -4.31 -4.01
N LYS A 23 10.56 -4.66 -2.86
CA LYS A 23 9.11 -4.82 -2.74
C LYS A 23 8.60 -3.39 -2.76
N ASN A 24 8.21 -2.95 -3.95
CA ASN A 24 7.46 -1.72 -4.09
C ASN A 24 6.00 -2.06 -3.77
N ASP A 25 5.31 -1.07 -3.23
CA ASP A 25 3.92 -1.19 -2.84
C ASP A 25 2.98 -0.85 -4.00
N ASN A 26 3.50 -0.78 -5.23
CA ASN A 26 2.71 -0.39 -6.38
C ASN A 26 1.52 -1.34 -6.54
N GLY A 27 0.37 -0.76 -6.85
CA GLY A 27 -0.89 -1.49 -6.96
C GLY A 27 -2.09 -0.59 -6.76
N THR A 28 -3.25 -1.17 -7.00
CA THR A 28 -4.54 -0.57 -6.71
C THR A 28 -5.11 -1.28 -5.50
N TYR A 29 -5.46 -0.52 -4.46
CA TYR A 29 -6.01 -1.00 -3.21
C TYR A 29 -7.41 -0.43 -3.04
N THR A 30 -8.40 -1.30 -2.94
CA THR A 30 -9.81 -0.91 -2.97
C THR A 30 -10.50 -1.30 -1.67
N TYR A 31 -11.26 -0.36 -1.11
CA TYR A 31 -12.17 -0.59 0.01
C TYR A 31 -13.57 -0.13 -0.39
N SER A 32 -14.57 -0.97 -0.12
CA SER A 32 -15.97 -0.64 -0.38
C SER A 32 -16.84 -0.91 0.84
N ARG A 33 -17.84 -0.07 1.04
CA ARG A 33 -18.89 -0.28 2.03
C ARG A 33 -20.25 0.12 1.49
N GLU A 34 -21.30 -0.52 1.97
CA GLU A 34 -22.68 -0.15 1.64
C GLU A 34 -23.35 0.51 2.84
N LYS A 35 -24.12 1.56 2.57
CA LYS A 35 -24.95 2.24 3.56
C LYS A 35 -26.19 2.82 2.89
N ASP A 36 -27.36 2.49 3.42
CA ASP A 36 -28.65 3.03 2.98
C ASP A 36 -28.89 2.89 1.46
N GLY A 37 -28.47 1.76 0.88
CA GLY A 37 -28.61 1.48 -0.57
C GLY A 37 -27.54 2.12 -1.46
N THR A 38 -26.64 2.90 -0.88
CA THR A 38 -25.51 3.53 -1.58
C THR A 38 -24.22 2.75 -1.33
N THR A 39 -23.48 2.44 -2.39
CA THR A 39 -22.11 1.89 -2.30
C THR A 39 -21.10 3.03 -2.31
N TYR A 40 -20.25 3.07 -1.29
CA TYR A 40 -19.10 3.96 -1.21
C TYR A 40 -17.84 3.15 -1.47
N THR A 41 -17.04 3.55 -2.47
CA THR A 41 -15.77 2.90 -2.80
C THR A 41 -14.64 3.92 -2.68
N VAL A 42 -13.55 3.51 -2.06
CA VAL A 42 -12.32 4.29 -1.94
C VAL A 42 -11.21 3.49 -2.58
N ILE A 43 -10.51 4.10 -3.52
CA ILE A 43 -9.45 3.48 -4.30
C ILE A 43 -8.16 4.26 -4.06
N ILE A 44 -7.12 3.54 -3.61
CA ILE A 44 -5.77 4.09 -3.48
C ILE A 44 -4.89 3.40 -4.50
N LYS A 45 -4.38 4.16 -5.47
CA LYS A 45 -3.40 3.68 -6.43
C LYS A 45 -2.02 4.17 -6.02
N ILE A 46 -1.08 3.25 -5.88
CA ILE A 46 0.34 3.56 -5.62
C ILE A 46 1.14 3.23 -6.89
N GLU A 47 1.90 4.21 -7.37
CA GLU A 47 2.80 4.10 -8.52
C GLU A 47 4.12 4.80 -8.22
N ASN A 48 5.09 4.06 -7.68
CA ASN A 48 6.38 4.57 -7.24
C ASN A 48 6.20 5.71 -6.22
N ASN A 49 6.63 6.93 -6.54
CA ASN A 49 6.54 8.09 -5.65
C ASN A 49 5.27 8.93 -5.85
N THR A 50 4.33 8.43 -6.65
CA THR A 50 3.05 9.08 -6.96
C THR A 50 1.89 8.13 -6.71
N GLY A 51 0.69 8.66 -6.63
CA GLY A 51 -0.52 7.87 -6.51
C GLY A 51 -1.78 8.69 -6.74
N THR A 52 -2.93 8.03 -6.64
CA THR A 52 -4.24 8.68 -6.66
C THR A 52 -5.10 8.15 -5.51
N LEU A 53 -5.96 9.03 -4.99
CA LEU A 53 -7.05 8.70 -4.09
C LEU A 53 -8.36 9.04 -4.79
N THR A 54 -9.18 8.03 -5.03
CA THR A 54 -10.47 8.17 -5.70
C THR A 54 -11.58 7.80 -4.72
N PHE A 55 -12.59 8.66 -4.64
CA PHE A 55 -13.83 8.40 -3.92
C PHE A 55 -14.95 8.21 -4.94
N GLU A 56 -15.63 7.07 -4.88
CA GLU A 56 -16.80 6.79 -5.70
C GLU A 56 -18.02 6.60 -4.81
N GLU A 57 -19.13 7.21 -5.19
CA GLU A 57 -20.45 6.99 -4.61
C GLU A 57 -21.38 6.47 -5.70
N LYS A 58 -21.94 5.29 -5.50
CA LYS A 58 -22.93 4.69 -6.38
C LYS A 58 -24.28 4.59 -5.68
N GLY A 59 -25.24 5.38 -6.13
CA GLY A 59 -26.60 5.41 -5.57
C GLY A 59 -27.44 4.20 -5.98
N GLU A 60 -28.60 4.04 -5.34
CA GLU A 60 -29.59 3.00 -5.65
C GLU A 60 -30.10 3.07 -7.09
N ASP A 61 -30.11 4.27 -7.68
CA ASP A 61 -30.49 4.52 -9.08
C ASP A 61 -29.42 4.06 -10.09
N GLY A 62 -28.29 3.55 -9.59
CA GLY A 62 -27.16 3.07 -10.37
C GLY A 62 -26.26 4.18 -10.93
N GLN A 63 -26.53 5.46 -10.60
CA GLN A 63 -25.63 6.56 -10.97
C GLN A 63 -24.39 6.53 -10.09
N THR A 64 -23.23 6.79 -10.70
CA THR A 64 -21.94 6.89 -10.00
C THR A 64 -21.42 8.32 -10.09
N GLN A 65 -21.06 8.87 -8.94
CA GLN A 65 -20.28 10.09 -8.81
C GLN A 65 -18.87 9.71 -8.36
N SER A 66 -17.86 10.37 -8.92
CA SER A 66 -16.45 10.06 -8.62
C SER A 66 -15.66 11.35 -8.50
N GLU A 67 -14.81 11.41 -7.48
CA GLU A 67 -13.83 12.48 -7.26
C GLU A 67 -12.45 11.84 -7.11
N GLU A 68 -11.45 12.40 -7.79
CA GLU A 68 -10.08 11.93 -7.73
C GLU A 68 -9.15 13.07 -7.34
N GLN A 69 -8.17 12.77 -6.50
CA GLN A 69 -7.05 13.65 -6.19
C GLN A 69 -5.71 12.92 -6.30
N GLY A 70 -4.65 13.69 -6.58
CA GLY A 70 -3.28 13.19 -6.57
C GLY A 70 -2.77 12.92 -5.16
N LEU A 71 -1.82 11.99 -5.09
CA LEU A 71 -1.02 11.67 -3.91
C LEU A 71 0.47 11.73 -4.24
N THR A 72 1.25 12.32 -3.34
CA THR A 72 2.68 12.03 -3.23
C THR A 72 2.88 10.81 -2.32
N VAL A 73 3.74 9.87 -2.74
CA VAL A 73 3.99 8.62 -2.03
C VAL A 73 5.44 8.51 -1.59
N ASP A 74 5.65 8.28 -0.29
CA ASP A 74 6.94 7.88 0.26
C ASP A 74 6.86 6.41 0.69
N GLN A 75 7.36 5.50 -0.16
CA GLN A 75 7.34 4.06 0.12
C GLN A 75 8.40 3.60 1.14
N GLU A 76 9.38 4.45 1.45
CA GLU A 76 10.38 4.16 2.48
C GLU A 76 9.81 4.50 3.87
N ARG A 77 9.17 5.68 3.99
CA ARG A 77 8.51 6.12 5.23
C ARG A 77 7.09 5.57 5.40
N LYS A 78 6.53 4.97 4.35
CA LYS A 78 5.16 4.48 4.29
C LYS A 78 4.13 5.59 4.55
N THR A 79 4.24 6.69 3.82
CA THR A 79 3.30 7.81 3.92
C THR A 79 2.65 8.14 2.59
N LEU A 80 1.38 8.55 2.64
CA LEU A 80 0.62 9.13 1.54
C LEU A 80 0.32 10.58 1.88
N THR A 81 0.66 11.51 0.99
CA THR A 81 0.36 12.94 1.16
C THR A 81 -0.60 13.41 0.07
N ALA A 82 -1.73 13.96 0.49
CA ALA A 82 -2.75 14.53 -0.37
C ALA A 82 -2.26 15.82 -1.03
N GLU A 83 -2.37 15.93 -2.35
CA GLU A 83 -1.85 17.11 -3.07
C GLU A 83 -2.74 18.36 -2.94
N ASN A 84 -4.01 18.20 -2.57
CA ASN A 84 -4.97 19.30 -2.44
C ASN A 84 -4.76 20.13 -1.16
N ASP A 85 -4.41 19.49 -0.04
CA ASP A 85 -4.29 20.13 1.27
C ASP A 85 -3.01 19.79 2.05
N ASN A 86 -2.12 18.96 1.47
CA ASN A 86 -0.89 18.46 2.08
C ASN A 86 -1.11 17.69 3.39
N SER A 87 -2.31 17.15 3.62
CA SER A 87 -2.53 16.19 4.70
C SER A 87 -1.75 14.91 4.42
N THR A 88 -1.17 14.32 5.46
CA THR A 88 -0.35 13.12 5.37
C THR A 88 -0.89 12.05 6.31
N VAL A 89 -0.92 10.81 5.82
CA VAL A 89 -1.31 9.62 6.57
C VAL A 89 -0.25 8.54 6.41
N ASP A 90 0.00 7.80 7.49
CA ASP A 90 0.87 6.63 7.45
C ASP A 90 0.05 5.42 6.97
N TYR A 91 0.68 4.50 6.24
CA TYR A 91 0.05 3.26 5.79
C TYR A 91 0.88 2.03 6.13
N GLU A 92 0.23 0.88 6.21
CA GLU A 92 0.88 -0.42 6.33
C GLU A 92 0.33 -1.37 5.27
N ILE A 93 1.16 -2.28 4.75
CA ILE A 93 0.71 -3.36 3.88
C ILE A 93 1.17 -4.71 4.45
N VAL A 94 0.19 -5.51 4.88
CA VAL A 94 0.40 -6.89 5.35
C VAL A 94 -0.38 -7.83 4.45
N ASP A 95 0.32 -8.80 3.85
CA ASP A 95 -0.27 -9.82 2.97
C ASP A 95 -1.18 -9.27 1.83
N GLY A 96 -0.88 -8.06 1.35
CA GLY A 96 -1.62 -7.42 0.26
C GLY A 96 -2.83 -6.58 0.72
N VAL A 97 -3.05 -6.46 2.03
CA VAL A 97 -4.05 -5.58 2.62
C VAL A 97 -3.37 -4.29 3.07
N LEU A 98 -3.85 -3.15 2.57
CA LEU A 98 -3.42 -1.83 2.99
C LEU A 98 -4.34 -1.30 4.09
N THR A 99 -3.76 -0.74 5.15
CA THR A 99 -4.48 -0.02 6.22
C THR A 99 -3.88 1.36 6.42
N LEU A 100 -4.69 2.33 6.87
CA LEU A 100 -4.27 3.71 7.13
C LEU A 100 -4.29 4.02 8.63
N ASP A 101 -3.26 4.69 9.15
CA ASP A 101 -3.28 5.27 10.50
C ASP A 101 -3.96 6.64 10.47
N THR A 102 -5.30 6.63 10.54
CA THR A 102 -6.13 7.82 10.44
C THR A 102 -7.20 7.89 11.52
N LEU A 103 -7.53 9.12 11.92
CA LEU A 103 -8.67 9.41 12.80
C LEU A 103 -9.99 9.57 12.04
N ASP A 104 -9.96 9.55 10.71
CA ASP A 104 -11.18 9.57 9.90
C ASP A 104 -11.99 8.30 10.18
N SER A 105 -13.11 8.44 10.88
CA SER A 105 -13.95 7.30 11.27
C SER A 105 -14.49 6.46 10.11
N THR A 106 -14.48 6.97 8.87
CA THR A 106 -14.90 6.23 7.69
C THR A 106 -13.82 5.32 7.12
N LEU A 107 -12.55 5.70 7.31
CA LEU A 107 -11.37 4.99 6.83
C LEU A 107 -10.60 4.30 7.96
N ALA A 108 -10.85 4.67 9.21
CA ALA A 108 -10.29 4.02 10.37
C ALA A 108 -10.72 2.55 10.37
N ASN A 109 -9.74 1.64 10.37
CA ASN A 109 -9.92 0.19 10.26
C ASN A 109 -10.42 -0.29 8.88
N ALA A 110 -10.39 0.55 7.83
CA ALA A 110 -10.64 0.08 6.47
C ALA A 110 -9.50 -0.82 6.01
N GLU A 111 -9.85 -2.00 5.50
CA GLU A 111 -8.94 -2.97 4.90
C GLU A 111 -9.05 -2.85 3.38
N PHE A 112 -8.09 -2.17 2.77
CA PHE A 112 -8.05 -2.02 1.32
C PHE A 112 -7.38 -3.24 0.71
N THR A 113 -8.12 -3.97 -0.12
CA THR A 113 -7.60 -5.19 -0.74
C THR A 113 -6.95 -4.85 -2.07
N LYS A 114 -5.77 -5.41 -2.31
CA LYS A 114 -5.08 -5.29 -3.59
C LYS A 114 -5.82 -6.04 -4.69
N GLU A 115 -6.04 -5.37 -5.82
CA GLU A 115 -6.58 -5.98 -7.07
C GLU A 115 -5.56 -6.88 -7.79
#